data_AF-A0A2N5GEL4-F1
#
_entry.id   AF-A0A2N5GEL4-F1
#
_cell.length_a   1.000
_cell.length_b   1.000
_cell.length_c   1.000
_cell.angle_alpha   90.00
_cell.angle_beta   90.00
_cell.angle_gamma   90.00
#
_symmetry.space_group_name_H-M   'P 1'
#
loop_
_entity.id
_entity.type
_entity.pdbx_description
1 polymer ?
#
loop_
_entity_poly.entity_id
_entity_poly.type
_entity_poly.pdbx_seq_one_letter_code
_entity_poly.pdbx_strand_id
1 'polypeptide(L)'
;MKKTLLTISSLIIAGSLIAGCNTTKVEDESTKTTSSNPQTTDGEKSEDRKTIDEKAWKDVTIVQDGVKYDFPTNAKDWISSVNITFQEEPAKDSELIQAGLDKYYNYYVQALAIQSVLEIIQVEGVALEKDFDNLYLLTKIIEEEQIKRTEHIDPDQYDKRDPNQRLAAIKEWKAPSEKMVKAIEYTKQLLNDINVAINKDGKGDLFGVAYQVDGQNTSELEVFVKSEE
;
A
#
# COMPACT_ATOMS: atom_id res chain seq x y z
N MET A 1 0.81 -41.62 -0.57
CA MET A 1 1.13 -40.20 -0.82
C MET A 1 -0.15 -39.40 -0.68
N LYS A 2 -0.32 -38.65 0.41
CA LYS A 2 -1.51 -37.81 0.63
C LYS A 2 -1.31 -36.51 -0.15
N LYS A 3 -2.19 -36.24 -1.12
CA LYS A 3 -2.27 -34.95 -1.81
C LYS A 3 -3.10 -34.02 -0.94
N THR A 4 -2.45 -33.07 -0.30
CA THR A 4 -3.13 -31.98 0.43
C THR A 4 -3.64 -30.99 -0.62
N LEU A 5 -4.96 -30.86 -0.73
CA LEU A 5 -5.62 -29.86 -1.57
C LEU A 5 -5.56 -28.53 -0.81
N LEU A 6 -4.80 -27.56 -1.32
CA LEU A 6 -4.84 -26.17 -0.85
C LEU A 6 -6.01 -25.50 -1.57
N THR A 7 -7.11 -25.28 -0.85
CA THR A 7 -8.21 -24.42 -1.29
C THR A 7 -7.76 -22.96 -1.19
N ILE A 8 -7.30 -22.41 -2.32
CA ILE A 8 -7.11 -20.98 -2.49
C ILE A 8 -8.51 -20.37 -2.56
N SER A 9 -8.95 -19.72 -1.49
CA SER A 9 -10.21 -19.00 -1.47
C SER A 9 -10.00 -17.68 -2.21
N SER A 10 -10.58 -17.58 -3.41
CA SER A 10 -10.59 -16.39 -4.23
C SER A 10 -11.26 -15.24 -3.47
N LEU A 11 -10.51 -14.21 -3.10
CA LEU A 11 -11.04 -12.97 -2.56
C LEU A 11 -11.71 -12.22 -3.72
N ILE A 12 -13.02 -12.38 -3.88
CA ILE A 12 -13.82 -11.60 -4.85
C ILE A 12 -14.19 -10.30 -4.16
N ILE A 13 -13.34 -9.28 -4.26
CA ILE A 13 -13.72 -7.92 -3.86
C ILE A 13 -14.50 -7.30 -5.03
N ALA A 14 -15.82 -7.25 -4.88
CA ALA A 14 -16.70 -6.48 -5.74
C ALA A 14 -16.48 -4.98 -5.46
N GLY A 15 -15.64 -4.35 -6.29
CA GLY A 15 -15.37 -2.91 -6.23
C GLY A 15 -16.64 -2.08 -6.45
N SER A 16 -17.18 -1.56 -5.36
CA SER A 16 -18.28 -0.59 -5.36
C SER A 16 -17.68 0.79 -5.27
N LEU A 17 -17.69 1.55 -6.37
CA LEU A 17 -17.26 2.95 -6.42
C LEU A 17 -18.24 3.79 -5.58
N ILE A 18 -17.79 4.34 -4.45
CA ILE A 18 -18.48 5.43 -3.75
C ILE A 18 -17.75 6.72 -4.10
N ALA A 19 -18.46 7.59 -4.81
CA ALA A 19 -18.00 8.93 -5.15
C ALA A 19 -18.09 9.88 -3.94
N GLY A 20 -16.96 10.53 -3.64
CA GLY A 20 -16.86 11.96 -3.33
C GLY A 20 -17.27 12.46 -1.94
N CYS A 21 -16.30 12.59 -1.04
CA CYS A 21 -16.33 13.60 0.03
C CYS A 21 -15.71 14.92 -0.47
N ASN A 22 -16.43 16.04 -0.32
CA ASN A 22 -15.87 17.38 -0.50
C ASN A 22 -15.13 17.86 0.76
N THR A 23 -14.01 18.55 0.54
CA THR A 23 -13.03 19.04 1.51
C THR A 23 -13.37 20.40 2.13
N THR A 24 -13.07 20.48 3.44
CA THR A 24 -12.35 21.51 4.21
C THR A 24 -12.78 22.99 4.20
N LYS A 25 -12.91 23.56 5.41
CA LYS A 25 -12.29 24.85 5.78
C LYS A 25 -11.86 24.84 7.25
N VAL A 26 -10.59 25.17 7.50
CA VAL A 26 -10.05 25.63 8.78
C VAL A 26 -9.67 27.10 8.56
N GLU A 27 -10.09 27.98 9.47
CA GLU A 27 -9.66 29.38 9.53
C GLU A 27 -8.72 29.60 10.73
N ASP A 28 -7.71 30.43 10.47
CA ASP A 28 -6.70 30.98 11.37
C ASP A 28 -7.28 31.78 12.55
N GLU A 29 -6.55 31.82 13.68
CA GLU A 29 -6.39 33.10 14.38
C GLU A 29 -5.09 33.19 15.21
N SER A 30 -4.64 34.43 15.35
CA SER A 30 -3.29 34.91 15.64
C SER A 30 -3.12 35.43 17.08
N THR A 31 -1.89 35.85 17.41
CA THR A 31 -1.38 36.66 18.54
C THR A 31 -0.84 35.85 19.73
N LYS A 32 0.26 36.20 20.42
CA LYS A 32 0.92 37.49 20.64
C LYS A 32 2.35 37.28 21.19
N THR A 33 3.25 38.20 20.83
CA THR A 33 4.64 38.39 21.28
C THR A 33 4.78 38.57 22.80
N THR A 34 5.85 38.04 23.41
CA THR A 34 6.64 38.75 24.45
C THR A 34 8.06 38.19 24.50
N SER A 35 9.01 39.12 24.41
CA SER A 35 10.46 38.93 24.49
C SER A 35 10.93 38.97 25.94
N SER A 36 11.85 38.08 26.30
CA SER A 36 12.90 38.36 27.30
C SER A 36 13.97 37.27 27.25
N ASN A 37 15.16 37.65 26.79
CA ASN A 37 16.41 36.92 27.01
C ASN A 37 17.02 37.40 28.33
N PRO A 38 17.65 36.51 29.12
CA PRO A 38 19.02 36.83 29.53
C PRO A 38 19.98 35.65 29.39
N GLN A 39 21.21 36.04 29.08
CA GLN A 39 22.36 35.20 28.72
C GLN A 39 22.97 34.49 29.95
N THR A 40 23.36 33.23 29.72
CA THR A 40 24.53 32.47 30.24
C THR A 40 24.67 32.19 31.75
N THR A 41 24.72 30.89 32.08
CA THR A 41 25.83 30.27 32.82
C THR A 41 25.92 28.78 32.50
N ASP A 42 27.16 28.30 32.37
CA ASP A 42 27.57 26.93 32.11
C ASP A 42 26.91 25.88 33.01
N GLY A 43 26.64 24.73 32.41
CA GLY A 43 26.08 23.56 33.09
C GLY A 43 25.88 22.44 32.08
N GLU A 44 27.00 21.83 31.70
CA GLU A 44 27.07 20.54 31.03
C GLU A 44 26.15 19.53 31.74
N LYS A 45 24.94 19.38 31.21
CA LYS A 45 24.12 18.18 31.35
C LYS A 45 23.89 17.71 29.93
N SER A 46 24.74 16.80 29.49
CA SER A 46 24.35 15.87 28.45
C SER A 46 23.09 15.17 28.97
N GLU A 47 21.92 15.66 28.55
CA GLU A 47 20.73 14.85 28.57
C GLU A 47 21.11 13.54 27.90
N ASP A 48 20.94 12.44 28.63
CA ASP A 48 20.83 11.11 28.05
C ASP A 48 19.77 11.20 26.96
N ARG A 49 20.19 11.51 25.73
CA ARG A 49 19.40 11.23 24.54
C ARG A 49 19.22 9.73 24.59
N LYS A 50 18.09 9.28 25.13
CA LYS A 50 17.57 7.95 24.85
C LYS A 50 17.68 7.81 23.34
N THR A 51 18.61 6.99 22.89
CA THR A 51 18.70 6.58 21.50
C THR A 51 17.34 5.96 21.20
N ILE A 52 16.51 6.67 20.44
CA ILE A 52 15.23 6.14 19.99
C ILE A 52 15.59 4.96 19.08
N ASP A 53 15.20 3.75 19.49
CA ASP A 53 15.31 2.58 18.62
C ASP A 53 14.27 2.74 17.52
N GLU A 54 14.71 3.27 16.36
CA GLU A 54 13.83 3.54 15.22
C GLU A 54 13.21 2.26 14.63
N LYS A 55 13.75 1.07 14.97
CA LYS A 55 13.25 -0.23 14.50
C LYS A 55 12.29 -0.87 15.49
N ALA A 56 12.26 -0.41 16.74
CA ALA A 56 11.26 -0.86 17.70
C ALA A 56 9.87 -0.47 17.19
N TRP A 57 8.96 -1.45 17.15
CA TRP A 57 7.61 -1.24 16.65
C TRP A 57 6.60 -2.09 17.43
N LYS A 58 5.33 -1.72 17.33
CA LYS A 58 4.19 -2.49 17.85
C LYS A 58 3.01 -2.43 16.89
N ASP A 59 2.23 -3.49 16.89
CA ASP A 59 0.91 -3.51 16.29
C ASP A 59 -0.08 -2.82 17.25
N VAL A 60 -0.79 -1.81 16.77
CA VAL A 60 -1.81 -1.07 17.53
C VAL A 60 -3.18 -1.13 16.86
N THR A 61 -3.37 -2.10 15.96
CA THR A 61 -4.65 -2.34 15.27
C THR A 61 -5.78 -2.51 16.28
N ILE A 62 -6.82 -1.68 16.15
CA ILE A 62 -8.05 -1.79 16.93
C ILE A 62 -9.15 -2.32 16.01
N VAL A 63 -9.58 -3.56 16.24
CA VAL A 63 -10.70 -4.17 15.54
C VAL A 63 -12.02 -3.83 16.21
N GLN A 64 -13.07 -3.64 15.42
CA GLN A 64 -14.40 -3.39 15.96
C GLN A 64 -15.05 -4.68 16.46
N ASP A 65 -15.54 -4.66 17.69
CA ASP A 65 -16.25 -5.80 18.28
C ASP A 65 -17.46 -6.22 17.45
N GLY A 66 -17.59 -7.53 17.21
CA GLY A 66 -18.70 -8.12 16.47
C GLY A 66 -18.60 -7.96 14.95
N VAL A 67 -17.57 -7.27 14.43
CA VAL A 67 -17.28 -7.21 12.99
C VAL A 67 -16.44 -8.41 12.58
N LYS A 68 -16.87 -9.11 11.53
CA LYS A 68 -16.10 -10.19 10.92
C LYS A 68 -15.32 -9.62 9.74
N TYR A 69 -14.00 -9.66 9.84
CA TYR A 69 -13.09 -9.33 8.77
C TYR A 69 -12.77 -10.60 7.95
N ASP A 70 -12.62 -10.44 6.64
CA ASP A 70 -12.23 -11.49 5.70
C ASP A 70 -10.71 -11.53 5.43
N PHE A 71 -9.95 -10.74 6.19
CA PHE A 71 -8.48 -10.67 6.16
C PHE A 71 -7.89 -10.77 7.59
N PRO A 72 -6.59 -11.10 7.73
CA PRO A 72 -5.93 -11.10 9.03
C PRO A 72 -5.87 -9.70 9.65
N THR A 73 -6.28 -9.55 10.91
CA THR A 73 -6.41 -8.25 11.57
C THR A 73 -5.22 -7.87 12.44
N ASN A 74 -4.02 -8.34 12.09
CA ASN A 74 -2.75 -7.92 12.69
C ASN A 74 -1.70 -7.77 11.58
N ALA A 75 -0.76 -6.87 11.78
CA ALA A 75 0.24 -6.46 10.80
C ALA A 75 1.08 -7.64 10.32
N LYS A 76 1.50 -8.54 11.23
CA LYS A 76 2.33 -9.70 10.88
C LYS A 76 1.64 -10.63 9.90
N ASP A 77 0.46 -11.12 10.27
CA ASP A 77 -0.28 -12.08 9.46
C ASP A 77 -0.78 -11.44 8.16
N TRP A 78 -1.18 -10.17 8.23
CA TRP A 78 -1.62 -9.44 7.04
C TRP A 78 -0.48 -9.24 6.04
N ILE A 79 0.67 -8.71 6.47
CA ILE A 79 1.87 -8.54 5.63
C ILE A 79 2.30 -9.89 5.02
N SER A 80 2.30 -10.95 5.82
CA SER A 80 2.64 -12.29 5.32
C SER A 80 1.68 -12.74 4.22
N SER A 81 0.37 -12.58 4.44
CA SER A 81 -0.67 -12.93 3.49
C SER A 81 -0.56 -12.13 2.19
N VAL A 82 -0.48 -10.81 2.29
CA VAL A 82 -0.46 -9.94 1.11
C VAL A 82 0.85 -10.04 0.34
N ASN A 83 1.98 -10.25 1.03
CA ASN A 83 3.23 -10.55 0.36
C ASN A 83 3.15 -11.84 -0.45
N ILE A 84 2.44 -12.87 0.00
CA ILE A 84 2.27 -14.09 -0.82
C ILE A 84 1.43 -13.77 -2.06
N THR A 85 0.27 -13.15 -1.89
CA THR A 85 -0.67 -12.94 -3.00
C THR A 85 -0.17 -11.94 -4.03
N PHE A 86 0.51 -10.87 -3.59
CA PHE A 86 0.96 -9.80 -4.48
C PHE A 86 2.19 -10.19 -5.31
N GLN A 87 2.95 -11.20 -4.89
CA GLN A 87 4.10 -11.69 -5.68
C GLN A 87 3.65 -12.50 -6.91
N GLU A 88 2.49 -13.16 -6.80
CA GLU A 88 1.98 -14.07 -7.83
C GLU A 88 1.40 -13.29 -9.03
N GLU A 89 1.76 -13.72 -10.24
CA GLU A 89 0.98 -13.35 -11.42
C GLU A 89 -0.30 -14.18 -11.47
N PRO A 90 -1.43 -13.61 -11.92
CA PRO A 90 -2.66 -14.37 -12.05
C PRO A 90 -2.44 -15.56 -13.00
N ALA A 91 -2.96 -16.73 -12.62
CA ALA A 91 -2.86 -17.92 -13.46
C ALA A 91 -3.49 -17.65 -14.84
N LYS A 92 -2.90 -18.23 -15.89
CA LYS A 92 -3.34 -18.02 -17.28
C LYS A 92 -4.79 -18.45 -17.53
N ASP A 93 -5.30 -19.36 -16.73
CA ASP A 93 -6.66 -19.88 -16.76
C ASP A 93 -7.58 -19.25 -15.71
N SER A 94 -7.12 -18.23 -14.97
CA SER A 94 -7.96 -17.52 -14.00
C SER A 94 -9.16 -16.83 -14.67
N GLU A 95 -10.25 -16.70 -13.92
CA GLU A 95 -11.47 -16.01 -14.38
C GLU A 95 -11.19 -14.59 -14.88
N LEU A 96 -10.19 -13.92 -14.31
CA LEU A 96 -9.73 -12.59 -14.76
C LEU A 96 -9.23 -12.62 -16.20
N ILE A 97 -8.30 -13.52 -16.50
CA ILE A 97 -7.74 -13.67 -17.86
C ILE A 97 -8.85 -14.12 -18.83
N GLN A 98 -9.73 -15.03 -18.40
CA GLN A 98 -10.88 -15.46 -19.20
C GLN A 98 -11.85 -14.32 -19.51
N ALA A 99 -12.00 -13.36 -18.58
CA ALA A 99 -12.78 -12.14 -18.77
C ALA A 99 -12.08 -11.08 -19.65
N GLY A 100 -10.86 -11.37 -20.15
CA GLY A 100 -10.06 -10.47 -20.96
C GLY A 100 -9.26 -9.44 -20.18
N LEU A 101 -9.32 -9.49 -18.84
CA LEU A 101 -8.58 -8.58 -17.96
C LEU A 101 -7.12 -9.01 -17.92
N ASP A 102 -6.19 -8.06 -18.04
CA ASP A 102 -4.78 -8.37 -17.98
C ASP A 102 -4.23 -8.44 -16.56
N LYS A 103 -2.97 -8.86 -16.44
CA LYS A 103 -2.30 -8.99 -15.13
C LYS A 103 -2.15 -7.65 -14.38
N TYR A 104 -2.09 -6.53 -15.10
CA TYR A 104 -1.93 -5.21 -14.47
C TYR A 104 -3.21 -4.75 -13.78
N TYR A 105 -4.37 -5.11 -14.35
CA TYR A 105 -5.64 -4.92 -13.67
C TYR A 105 -5.75 -5.75 -12.38
N ASN A 106 -5.20 -6.97 -12.36
CA ASN A 106 -5.13 -7.76 -11.12
C ASN A 106 -4.31 -7.04 -10.03
N TYR A 107 -3.17 -6.45 -10.39
CA TYR A 107 -2.37 -5.65 -9.45
C TYR A 107 -3.10 -4.40 -8.97
N TYR A 108 -3.86 -3.74 -9.85
CA TYR A 108 -4.74 -2.64 -9.46
C TYR A 108 -5.79 -3.06 -8.42
N VAL A 109 -6.51 -4.15 -8.64
CA VAL A 109 -7.51 -4.65 -7.67
C VAL A 109 -6.86 -4.99 -6.34
N GLN A 110 -5.68 -5.63 -6.35
CA GLN A 110 -4.94 -5.90 -5.13
C GLN A 110 -4.44 -4.62 -4.44
N ALA A 111 -4.03 -3.60 -5.20
CA ALA A 111 -3.62 -2.31 -4.65
C ALA A 111 -4.78 -1.63 -3.91
N LEU A 112 -5.99 -1.64 -4.46
CA LEU A 112 -7.18 -1.13 -3.75
C LEU A 112 -7.47 -1.90 -2.46
N ALA A 113 -7.32 -3.23 -2.49
CA ALA A 113 -7.50 -4.05 -1.29
C ALA A 113 -6.47 -3.71 -0.21
N ILE A 114 -5.21 -3.48 -0.59
CA ILE A 114 -4.15 -3.02 0.32
C ILE A 114 -4.53 -1.68 0.95
N GLN A 115 -4.97 -0.70 0.14
CA GLN A 115 -5.37 0.61 0.65
C GLN A 115 -6.47 0.49 1.72
N SER A 116 -7.54 -0.26 1.44
CA SER A 116 -8.65 -0.42 2.39
C SER A 116 -8.22 -1.10 3.69
N VAL A 117 -7.25 -2.02 3.65
CA VAL A 117 -6.77 -2.69 4.86
C VAL A 117 -5.78 -1.81 5.64
N LEU A 118 -4.99 -0.97 4.96
CA LEU A 118 -4.11 0.00 5.61
C LEU A 118 -4.86 1.07 6.41
N GLU A 119 -6.15 1.30 6.12
CA GLU A 119 -7.02 2.14 6.97
C GLU A 119 -7.34 1.48 8.33
N ILE A 120 -7.17 0.16 8.44
CA ILE A 120 -7.53 -0.65 9.61
C ILE A 120 -6.29 -1.11 10.36
N ILE A 121 -5.31 -1.69 9.67
CA ILE A 121 -4.06 -2.16 10.27
C ILE A 121 -3.20 -0.96 10.63
N GLN A 122 -2.96 -0.78 11.92
CA GLN A 122 -2.15 0.33 12.45
C GLN A 122 -0.93 -0.21 13.17
N VAL A 123 0.21 0.41 12.91
CA VAL A 123 1.50 0.12 13.55
C VAL A 123 2.05 1.40 14.14
N GLU A 124 2.75 1.30 15.27
CA GLU A 124 3.60 2.39 15.77
C GLU A 124 5.05 1.96 15.68
N GLY A 125 5.91 2.83 15.16
CA GLY A 125 7.34 2.60 15.01
C GLY A 125 7.90 3.36 13.81
N VAL A 126 8.93 4.18 14.04
CA VAL A 126 9.41 5.18 13.06
C VAL A 126 9.71 4.59 11.69
N ALA A 127 10.43 3.47 11.64
CA ALA A 127 10.80 2.84 10.37
C ALA A 127 9.61 2.11 9.72
N LEU A 128 8.82 1.36 10.49
CA LEU A 128 7.71 0.58 9.96
C LEU A 128 6.53 1.45 9.50
N GLU A 129 6.24 2.55 10.19
CA GLU A 129 5.24 3.54 9.76
C GLU A 129 5.60 4.12 8.39
N LYS A 130 6.86 4.52 8.19
CA LYS A 130 7.33 4.99 6.86
C LYS A 130 7.19 3.92 5.78
N ASP A 131 7.43 2.66 6.11
CA ASP A 131 7.27 1.56 5.17
C ASP A 131 5.78 1.34 4.81
N PHE A 132 4.87 1.49 5.77
CA PHE A 132 3.43 1.44 5.52
C PHE A 132 2.95 2.64 4.70
N ASP A 133 3.47 3.84 4.96
CA ASP A 133 3.19 5.04 4.17
C ASP A 133 3.67 4.88 2.73
N ASN A 134 4.91 4.41 2.52
CA ASN A 134 5.44 4.13 1.19
C ASN A 134 4.60 3.07 0.46
N LEU A 135 4.16 2.02 1.16
CA LEU A 135 3.28 0.99 0.61
C LEU A 135 1.95 1.60 0.15
N TYR A 136 1.35 2.48 0.96
CA TYR A 136 0.13 3.20 0.59
C TYR A 136 0.36 4.06 -0.67
N LEU A 137 1.41 4.88 -0.71
CA LEU A 137 1.71 5.74 -1.85
C LEU A 137 1.94 4.96 -3.14
N LEU A 138 2.66 3.83 -3.08
CA LEU A 138 2.82 2.93 -4.22
C LEU A 138 1.48 2.42 -4.75
N THR A 139 0.56 2.04 -3.86
CA THR A 139 -0.77 1.58 -4.26
C THR A 139 -1.62 2.69 -4.89
N LYS A 140 -1.44 3.95 -4.47
CA LYS A 140 -2.07 5.12 -5.08
C LYS A 140 -1.56 5.38 -6.50
N ILE A 141 -0.26 5.27 -6.72
CA ILE A 141 0.32 5.36 -8.07
C ILE A 141 -0.29 4.30 -8.99
N ILE A 142 -0.47 3.06 -8.52
CA ILE A 142 -1.08 1.99 -9.33
C ILE A 142 -2.54 2.33 -9.68
N GLU A 143 -3.32 2.84 -8.73
CA GLU A 143 -4.70 3.29 -8.94
C GLU A 143 -4.79 4.41 -9.98
N GLU A 144 -4.02 5.49 -9.79
CA GLU A 144 -4.02 6.65 -10.67
C GLU A 144 -3.60 6.29 -12.10
N GLU A 145 -2.57 5.47 -12.25
CA GLU A 145 -2.11 5.04 -13.57
C GLU A 145 -3.14 4.11 -14.25
N GLN A 146 -3.85 3.28 -13.49
CA GLN A 146 -4.96 2.50 -14.04
C GLN A 146 -6.14 3.39 -14.46
N ILE A 147 -6.42 4.48 -13.73
CA ILE A 147 -7.44 5.47 -14.13
C ILE A 147 -7.04 6.12 -15.46
N LYS A 148 -5.80 6.63 -15.57
CA LYS A 148 -5.25 7.23 -16.81
C LYS A 148 -5.29 6.26 -17.99
N ARG A 149 -5.09 4.97 -17.72
CA ARG A 149 -5.16 3.90 -18.73
C ARG A 149 -6.54 3.74 -19.35
N THR A 150 -7.60 4.07 -18.61
CA THR A 150 -9.00 3.90 -19.02
C THR A 150 -9.77 5.20 -19.21
N GLU A 151 -9.17 6.35 -18.93
CA GLU A 151 -9.84 7.67 -18.90
C GLU A 151 -10.50 8.07 -20.23
N HIS A 152 -10.01 7.54 -21.36
CA HIS A 152 -10.53 7.84 -22.69
C HIS A 152 -11.76 7.02 -23.07
N ILE A 153 -12.16 6.06 -22.24
CA ILE A 153 -13.28 5.15 -22.51
C ILE A 153 -14.54 5.77 -21.92
N ASP A 154 -15.51 6.07 -22.80
CA ASP A 154 -16.81 6.56 -22.36
C ASP A 154 -17.62 5.42 -21.70
N PRO A 155 -17.94 5.50 -20.40
CA PRO A 155 -18.67 4.43 -19.71
C PRO A 155 -20.12 4.29 -20.18
N ASP A 156 -20.71 5.32 -20.82
CA ASP A 156 -22.08 5.30 -21.33
C ASP A 156 -22.17 4.70 -22.73
N GLN A 157 -21.04 4.57 -23.43
CA GLN A 157 -20.94 3.91 -24.73
C GLN A 157 -21.13 2.39 -24.65
N TYR A 158 -20.89 1.77 -23.48
CA TYR A 158 -20.96 0.31 -23.31
C TYR A 158 -22.03 -0.10 -22.29
N ASP A 159 -22.95 -0.98 -22.68
CA ASP A 159 -23.84 -1.63 -21.70
C ASP A 159 -23.02 -2.63 -20.85
N LYS A 160 -22.76 -2.26 -19.59
CA LYS A 160 -22.00 -3.07 -18.63
C LYS A 160 -22.63 -4.44 -18.35
N ARG A 161 -23.91 -4.64 -18.69
CA ARG A 161 -24.63 -5.91 -18.56
C ARG A 161 -24.45 -6.82 -19.77
N ASP A 162 -23.98 -6.30 -20.91
CA ASP A 162 -23.63 -7.07 -22.09
C ASP A 162 -22.16 -7.51 -22.03
N PRO A 163 -21.86 -8.82 -21.89
CA PRO A 163 -20.49 -9.32 -21.84
C PRO A 163 -19.65 -8.96 -23.08
N ASN A 164 -20.27 -8.83 -24.26
CA ASN A 164 -19.54 -8.50 -25.49
C ASN A 164 -19.10 -7.04 -25.50
N GLN A 165 -19.96 -6.13 -25.02
CA GLN A 165 -19.62 -4.72 -24.91
C GLN A 165 -18.60 -4.45 -23.80
N ARG A 166 -18.71 -5.17 -22.68
CA ARG A 166 -17.67 -5.14 -21.64
C ARG A 166 -16.31 -5.57 -22.20
N LEU A 167 -16.27 -6.65 -22.97
CA LEU A 167 -15.04 -7.12 -23.60
C LEU A 167 -14.50 -6.13 -24.65
N ALA A 168 -15.39 -5.43 -25.37
CA ALA A 168 -15.00 -4.37 -26.30
C ALA A 168 -14.31 -3.21 -25.56
N ALA A 169 -14.88 -2.74 -24.44
CA ALA A 169 -14.28 -1.71 -23.62
C ALA A 169 -12.89 -2.12 -23.07
N ILE A 170 -12.74 -3.36 -22.61
CA ILE A 170 -11.45 -3.87 -22.12
C ILE A 170 -10.37 -3.86 -23.21
N LYS A 171 -10.73 -4.16 -24.46
CA LYS A 171 -9.78 -4.14 -25.60
C LYS A 171 -9.27 -2.74 -25.93
N GLU A 172 -9.96 -1.69 -25.46
CA GLU A 172 -9.56 -0.29 -25.68
C GLU A 172 -8.65 0.24 -24.58
N TRP A 173 -8.35 -0.56 -23.55
CA TRP A 173 -7.39 -0.17 -22.52
C TRP A 173 -6.02 0.08 -23.15
N LYS A 174 -5.39 1.20 -22.78
CA LYS A 174 -4.00 1.48 -23.17
C LYS A 174 -3.07 0.42 -22.56
N ALA A 175 -1.81 0.35 -23.01
CA ALA A 175 -0.80 -0.40 -22.27
C ALA A 175 -0.57 0.24 -20.88
N PRO A 176 -0.10 -0.51 -19.86
CA PRO A 176 0.32 0.10 -18.60
C PRO A 176 1.49 1.05 -18.84
N SER A 177 1.54 2.13 -18.07
CA SER A 177 2.68 3.04 -18.11
C SER A 177 3.91 2.42 -17.44
N GLU A 178 5.10 2.92 -17.76
CA GLU A 178 6.34 2.55 -17.07
C GLU A 178 6.25 2.84 -15.56
N LYS A 179 5.56 3.93 -15.18
CA LYS A 179 5.32 4.30 -13.79
C LYS A 179 4.49 3.25 -13.06
N MET A 180 3.40 2.76 -13.67
CA MET A 180 2.58 1.69 -13.09
C MET A 180 3.40 0.41 -12.89
N VAL A 181 4.18 0.01 -13.91
CA VAL A 181 5.04 -1.19 -13.83
C VAL A 181 6.05 -1.05 -12.70
N LYS A 182 6.71 0.10 -12.59
CA LYS A 182 7.69 0.36 -11.53
C LYS A 182 7.06 0.39 -10.14
N ALA A 183 5.86 0.96 -9.99
CA ALA A 183 5.13 0.95 -8.72
C ALA A 183 4.74 -0.47 -8.27
N ILE A 184 4.32 -1.32 -9.20
CA ILE A 184 4.04 -2.74 -8.93
C ILE A 184 5.30 -3.46 -8.46
N GLU A 185 6.44 -3.21 -9.12
CA GLU A 185 7.71 -3.82 -8.74
C GLU A 185 8.17 -3.38 -7.35
N TYR A 186 8.15 -2.09 -7.03
CA TYR A 186 8.47 -1.63 -5.69
C TYR A 186 7.49 -2.15 -4.63
N THR A 187 6.20 -2.28 -4.96
CA THR A 187 5.22 -2.86 -4.02
C THR A 187 5.61 -4.30 -3.66
N LYS A 188 6.01 -5.11 -4.65
CA LYS A 188 6.53 -6.47 -4.41
C LYS A 188 7.78 -6.46 -3.53
N GLN A 189 8.74 -5.60 -3.85
CA GLN A 189 10.01 -5.52 -3.11
C GLN A 189 9.79 -5.08 -1.65
N LEU A 190 8.97 -4.05 -1.45
CA LEU A 190 8.67 -3.50 -0.13
C LEU A 190 7.90 -4.50 0.73
N LEU A 191 6.87 -5.15 0.19
CA LEU A 191 6.14 -6.21 0.89
C LEU A 191 7.07 -7.37 1.31
N ASN A 192 8.02 -7.76 0.45
CA ASN A 192 9.01 -8.78 0.81
C ASN A 192 9.88 -8.32 1.98
N ASP A 193 10.45 -7.12 1.88
CA ASP A 193 11.39 -6.62 2.88
C ASP A 193 10.70 -6.44 4.23
N ILE A 194 9.49 -5.85 4.28
CA ILE A 194 8.69 -5.75 5.49
C ILE A 194 8.42 -7.14 6.07
N ASN A 195 7.99 -8.09 5.23
CA ASN A 195 7.71 -9.46 5.67
C ASN A 195 8.96 -10.15 6.26
N VAL A 196 10.13 -10.00 5.64
CA VAL A 196 11.40 -10.50 6.19
C VAL A 196 11.69 -9.85 7.54
N ALA A 197 11.48 -8.53 7.65
CA ALA A 197 11.75 -7.78 8.87
C ALA A 197 10.89 -8.23 10.05
N ILE A 198 9.57 -8.29 9.87
CA ILE A 198 8.63 -8.46 11.00
C ILE A 198 8.20 -9.91 11.24
N ASN A 199 8.32 -10.78 10.23
CA ASN A 199 7.89 -12.19 10.30
C ASN A 199 9.03 -13.22 10.23
N LYS A 200 10.24 -12.82 9.83
CA LYS A 200 11.38 -13.73 9.68
C LYS A 200 12.60 -13.33 10.49
N ASP A 201 12.44 -12.47 11.49
CA ASP A 201 13.52 -11.94 12.33
C ASP A 201 14.68 -11.36 11.50
N GLY A 202 14.36 -10.70 10.38
CA GLY A 202 15.36 -10.14 9.45
C GLY A 202 16.10 -11.17 8.60
N LYS A 203 15.72 -12.45 8.63
CA LYS A 203 16.38 -13.53 7.87
C LYS A 203 15.66 -13.80 6.56
N GLY A 204 16.29 -13.43 5.46
CA GLY A 204 15.81 -13.68 4.10
C GLY A 204 16.50 -12.79 3.09
N ASP A 205 16.18 -12.98 1.82
CA ASP A 205 16.64 -12.10 0.76
C ASP A 205 15.91 -10.75 0.85
N LEU A 206 16.69 -9.67 0.76
CA LEU A 206 16.20 -8.30 0.84
C LEU A 206 16.48 -7.57 -0.47
N PHE A 207 15.53 -6.74 -0.89
CA PHE A 207 15.71 -5.79 -1.99
C PHE A 207 16.28 -4.46 -1.50
N GLY A 208 16.19 -4.20 -0.18
CA GLY A 208 16.72 -3.04 0.50
C GLY A 208 15.89 -1.78 0.26
N VAL A 209 14.59 -1.90 0.04
CA VAL A 209 13.69 -0.75 -0.16
C VAL A 209 12.93 -0.35 1.10
N ALA A 210 12.95 -1.20 2.14
CA ALA A 210 12.28 -0.92 3.41
C ALA A 210 13.21 -0.26 4.44
N TYR A 211 12.68 0.72 5.16
CA TYR A 211 13.31 1.35 6.32
C TYR A 211 13.54 0.37 7.45
N GLN A 212 12.60 -0.55 7.70
CA GLN A 212 12.67 -1.49 8.83
C GLN A 212 13.91 -2.40 8.80
N VAL A 213 14.55 -2.56 7.63
CA VAL A 213 15.76 -3.39 7.44
C VAL A 213 17.01 -2.57 7.09
N ASP A 214 16.98 -1.25 7.28
CA ASP A 214 18.06 -0.35 6.87
C ASP A 214 18.40 -0.47 5.38
N GLY A 215 17.36 -0.55 4.55
CA GLY A 215 17.49 -0.74 3.12
C GLY A 215 18.26 0.38 2.42
N GLN A 216 19.26 -0.01 1.63
CA GLN A 216 20.12 0.92 0.88
C GLN A 216 19.40 1.70 -0.24
N ASN A 217 18.22 1.23 -0.66
CA ASN A 217 17.41 1.80 -1.74
C ASN A 217 16.18 2.59 -1.24
N THR A 218 16.06 2.80 0.08
CA THR A 218 14.94 3.57 0.69
C THR A 218 14.81 4.97 0.11
N SER A 219 15.93 5.68 -0.12
CA SER A 219 15.91 7.02 -0.73
C SER A 219 15.45 7.00 -2.19
N GLU A 220 15.77 5.96 -2.96
CA GLU A 220 15.30 5.83 -4.34
C GLU A 220 13.79 5.64 -4.37
N LEU A 221 13.27 4.76 -3.51
CA LEU A 221 11.83 4.56 -3.36
C LEU A 221 11.12 5.85 -2.94
N GLU A 222 11.66 6.58 -1.97
CA GLU A 222 11.07 7.85 -1.54
C GLU A 222 10.98 8.88 -2.67
N VAL A 223 12.05 9.03 -3.45
CA VAL A 223 12.04 9.94 -4.60
C VAL A 223 10.97 9.50 -5.60
N PHE A 224 10.82 8.20 -5.85
CA PHE A 224 9.79 7.69 -6.75
C PHE A 224 8.38 8.01 -6.25
N VAL A 225 8.06 7.72 -4.98
CA VAL A 225 6.70 7.94 -4.45
C VAL A 225 6.37 9.41 -4.20
N LYS A 226 7.37 10.28 -4.01
CA LYS A 226 7.20 11.73 -3.83
C LYS A 226 7.27 12.53 -5.14
N SER A 227 7.56 11.90 -6.27
CA SER A 227 7.75 12.60 -7.55
C SER A 227 6.48 13.21 -8.17
N GLU A 228 5.39 13.34 -7.42
CA GLU A 228 4.14 14.00 -7.83
C GLU A 228 3.58 15.00 -6.78
N GLU A 229 4.44 15.95 -6.36
CA GLU A 229 4.02 17.35 -6.17
C GLU A 229 4.52 18.22 -7.33
#